data_AF-A0A4U0U682-F1
#
_entry.id   AF-A0A4U0U682-F1
#
_cell.length_a   1.000
_cell.length_b   1.000
_cell.length_c   1.000
_cell.angle_alpha   90.00
_cell.angle_beta   90.00
_cell.angle_gamma   90.00
#
_symmetry.space_group_name_H-M   'P 1'
#
loop_
_entity.id
_entity.type
_entity.pdbx_description
1 polymer ?
#
loop_
_entity_poly.entity_id
_entity_poly.type
_entity_poly.pdbx_seq_one_letter_code
_entity_poly.pdbx_strand_id
1 'polypeptide(L)'
;MFLTYLLSGASCVFWAHATFPDTPFTTNRRDVISASGRNVIFAGVNWPGQGLTVLPEGLQYNSIANITSSIKQSLGMNIRKLTYAIEMVDDDLDDTPYQTLDATLVNSGRNKWNDCA
;
A
#
# COMPACT_ATOMS: atom_id res chain seq x y z
N MET A 1 -44.12 -6.33 -48.90
CA MET A 1 -42.84 -5.72 -48.49
C MET A 1 -43.03 -5.17 -47.07
N PHE A 2 -42.77 -5.97 -46.05
CA PHE A 2 -42.66 -5.50 -44.66
C PHE A 2 -41.46 -6.20 -44.05
N LEU A 3 -40.44 -5.40 -43.80
CA LEU A 3 -39.10 -5.79 -43.39
C LEU A 3 -39.07 -5.81 -41.85
N THR A 4 -39.03 -6.99 -41.25
CA THR A 4 -38.79 -7.17 -39.81
C THR A 4 -37.29 -7.03 -39.53
N TYR A 5 -36.90 -5.93 -38.88
CA TYR A 5 -35.55 -5.73 -38.33
C TYR A 5 -35.46 -6.43 -36.97
N LEU A 6 -34.57 -7.42 -36.88
CA LEU A 6 -34.17 -8.03 -35.61
C LEU A 6 -33.14 -7.11 -34.94
N LEU A 7 -33.54 -6.40 -33.89
CA LEU A 7 -32.60 -5.66 -33.04
C LEU A 7 -31.79 -6.67 -32.22
N SER A 8 -30.59 -7.01 -32.69
CA SER A 8 -29.58 -7.69 -31.89
C SER A 8 -29.06 -6.70 -30.84
N GLY A 9 -29.62 -6.76 -29.63
CA GLY A 9 -29.09 -6.04 -28.48
C GLY A 9 -27.74 -6.63 -28.09
N ALA A 10 -26.66 -6.00 -28.55
CA ALA A 10 -25.32 -6.25 -28.04
C ALA A 10 -25.30 -5.82 -26.56
N SER A 11 -25.54 -6.78 -25.68
CA SER A 11 -25.35 -6.61 -24.24
C SER A 11 -23.84 -6.52 -24.03
N CYS A 12 -23.31 -5.29 -24.03
CA CYS A 12 -21.97 -5.05 -23.50
C CYS A 12 -22.03 -5.41 -22.01
N VAL A 13 -21.63 -6.63 -21.67
CA VAL A 13 -21.39 -7.02 -20.29
C VAL A 13 -20.20 -6.16 -19.85
N PHE A 14 -20.47 -5.04 -19.19
CA PHE A 14 -19.44 -4.25 -18.53
C PHE A 14 -18.90 -5.12 -17.40
N TRP A 15 -17.81 -5.83 -17.67
CA TRP A 15 -17.01 -6.43 -16.62
C TRP A 15 -16.49 -5.27 -15.77
N ALA A 16 -17.08 -5.08 -14.60
CA ALA A 16 -16.52 -4.20 -13.58
C ALA A 16 -15.12 -4.75 -13.26
N HIS A 17 -14.09 -4.12 -13.82
CA HIS A 17 -12.73 -4.51 -13.54
C HIS A 17 -12.46 -4.17 -12.08
N ALA A 18 -12.15 -5.16 -11.26
CA ALA A 18 -11.87 -4.93 -9.85
C ALA A 18 -10.73 -3.90 -9.72
N THR A 19 -10.96 -2.84 -8.95
CA THR A 19 -9.96 -1.78 -8.79
C THR A 19 -8.80 -2.30 -7.93
N PHE A 20 -7.57 -2.04 -8.34
CA PHE A 20 -6.40 -2.40 -7.53
C PHE A 20 -6.51 -1.75 -6.14
N PRO A 21 -6.23 -2.49 -5.03
CA PRO A 21 -5.49 -3.76 -4.99
C PRO A 21 -6.32 -5.05 -5.10
N ASP A 22 -7.65 -5.03 -5.21
CA ASP A 22 -8.47 -6.26 -5.37
C ASP A 22 -8.04 -7.44 -4.45
N THR A 23 -8.04 -7.16 -3.15
CA THR A 23 -7.56 -8.08 -2.09
C THR A 23 -8.68 -8.98 -1.55
N PRO A 24 -8.38 -10.14 -0.93
CA PRO A 24 -7.06 -10.67 -0.57
C PRO A 24 -6.30 -11.28 -1.76
N PHE A 25 -4.97 -11.24 -1.67
CA PHE A 25 -4.10 -11.94 -2.61
C PHE A 25 -3.88 -13.39 -2.20
N THR A 26 -3.83 -14.29 -3.18
CA THR A 26 -3.48 -15.70 -3.01
C THR A 26 -2.34 -16.07 -3.95
N THR A 27 -1.72 -17.23 -3.76
CA THR A 27 -0.66 -17.71 -4.66
C THR A 27 -1.14 -18.94 -5.43
N ASN A 28 -0.79 -19.01 -6.70
CA ASN A 28 -0.95 -20.21 -7.52
C ASN A 28 0.36 -20.47 -8.26
N ARG A 29 1.12 -21.45 -7.76
CA ARG A 29 2.49 -21.74 -8.22
C ARG A 29 3.38 -20.49 -8.15
N ARG A 30 3.72 -19.91 -9.30
CA ARG A 30 4.57 -18.72 -9.42
C ARG A 30 3.77 -17.41 -9.38
N ASP A 31 2.48 -17.48 -9.67
CA ASP A 31 1.63 -16.31 -9.87
C ASP A 31 0.96 -15.87 -8.56
N VAL A 32 0.76 -14.56 -8.44
CA VAL A 32 -0.03 -13.96 -7.36
C VAL A 32 -1.39 -13.60 -7.94
N ILE A 33 -2.45 -14.10 -7.32
CA ILE A 33 -3.82 -13.99 -7.83
C ILE A 33 -4.62 -13.07 -6.91
N SER A 34 -5.30 -12.08 -7.50
CA SER A 34 -6.23 -11.19 -6.80
C SER A 34 -7.55 -11.89 -6.43
N ALA A 35 -8.39 -11.24 -5.63
CA ALA A 35 -9.67 -11.79 -5.22
C ALA A 35 -10.60 -12.09 -6.41
N SER A 36 -10.54 -11.29 -7.49
CA SER A 36 -11.28 -11.53 -8.73
C SER A 36 -10.63 -12.55 -9.68
N GLY A 37 -9.53 -13.20 -9.27
CA GLY A 37 -8.88 -14.25 -10.07
C GLY A 37 -7.86 -13.73 -11.10
N ARG A 38 -7.45 -12.46 -11.03
CA ARG A 38 -6.48 -11.88 -11.96
C ARG A 38 -5.05 -12.10 -11.50
N ASN A 39 -4.13 -12.33 -12.42
CA ASN A 39 -2.70 -12.32 -12.12
C ASN A 39 -2.22 -10.90 -11.80
N VAL A 40 -1.47 -10.75 -10.72
CA VAL A 40 -0.94 -9.49 -10.21
C VAL A 40 0.58 -9.52 -10.30
N ILE A 41 1.15 -8.60 -11.07
CA ILE A 41 2.60 -8.38 -11.12
C ILE A 41 2.94 -7.28 -10.14
N PHE A 42 3.73 -7.61 -9.12
CA PHE A 42 4.27 -6.62 -8.19
C PHE A 42 5.51 -5.95 -8.78
N ALA A 43 5.36 -4.69 -9.18
CA ALA A 43 6.44 -3.82 -9.61
C ALA A 43 6.56 -2.72 -8.56
N GLY A 44 7.52 -2.89 -7.65
CA GLY A 44 7.62 -2.06 -6.46
C GLY A 44 8.96 -1.38 -6.26
N VAL A 45 8.94 -0.38 -5.39
CA VAL A 45 10.15 0.31 -4.90
C VAL A 45 10.31 0.10 -3.40
N ASN A 46 11.56 0.05 -2.93
CA ASN A 46 11.86 0.10 -1.50
C ASN A 46 11.87 1.56 -1.05
N TRP A 47 11.05 1.91 -0.05
CA TRP A 47 11.05 3.23 0.57
C TRP A 47 11.51 3.07 2.03
N PRO A 48 12.83 3.17 2.28
CA PRO A 48 13.40 2.89 3.59
C PRO A 48 13.06 3.98 4.61
N GLY A 49 12.99 3.57 5.87
CA GLY A 49 12.86 4.45 7.02
C GLY A 49 14.18 5.11 7.39
N GLN A 50 14.08 6.29 8.00
CA GLN A 50 15.19 7.06 8.54
C GLN A 50 15.75 6.38 9.79
N GLY A 51 17.07 6.34 9.96
CA GLY A 51 17.73 5.52 10.98
C GLY A 51 17.40 5.85 12.45
N LEU A 52 16.83 7.03 12.74
CA LEU A 52 16.51 7.47 14.11
C LEU A 52 15.01 7.43 14.41
N THR A 53 14.18 7.94 13.51
CA THR A 53 12.72 8.04 13.69
C THR A 53 11.96 6.88 13.07
N VAL A 54 12.63 6.09 12.23
CA VAL A 54 12.09 4.94 11.52
C VAL A 54 10.86 5.25 10.65
N LEU A 55 10.62 6.54 10.41
CA LEU A 55 9.68 7.04 9.43
C LEU A 55 10.29 6.98 8.04
N PRO A 56 9.51 6.72 6.98
CA PRO A 56 10.01 6.74 5.61
C PRO A 56 10.76 8.04 5.30
N GLU A 57 11.94 7.92 4.70
CA GLU A 57 12.80 9.06 4.40
C GLU A 57 12.13 10.07 3.46
N GLY A 58 12.56 11.32 3.56
CA GLY A 58 12.07 12.39 2.67
C GLY A 58 10.74 13.02 3.05
N LEU A 59 10.09 12.57 4.13
CA LEU A 59 8.91 13.24 4.70
C LEU A 59 9.21 14.66 5.21
N GLN A 60 10.48 14.97 5.48
CA GLN A 60 10.94 16.34 5.77
C GLN A 60 10.94 17.27 4.55
N TYR A 61 10.85 16.71 3.33
CA TYR A 61 10.92 17.48 2.07
C TYR A 61 9.63 17.44 1.27
N ASN A 62 8.80 16.42 1.44
CA ASN A 62 7.58 16.27 0.67
C ASN A 62 6.52 15.45 1.41
N SER A 63 5.25 15.68 1.08
CA SER A 63 4.14 14.96 1.69
C SER A 63 4.06 13.51 1.20
N ILE A 64 3.47 12.62 2.01
CA ILE A 64 3.19 11.22 1.63
C ILE A 64 2.39 11.18 0.32
N ALA A 65 1.37 12.04 0.18
CA ALA A 65 0.53 12.08 -1.02
C ALA A 65 1.35 12.37 -2.29
N ASN A 66 2.29 13.31 -2.22
CA ASN A 66 3.14 13.66 -3.36
C ASN A 66 4.18 12.59 -3.67
N ILE A 67 4.82 12.02 -2.65
CA ILE A 67 5.80 10.94 -2.85
C ILE A 67 5.10 9.70 -3.45
N THR A 68 3.95 9.33 -2.91
CA THR A 68 3.16 8.19 -3.42
C THR A 68 2.60 8.44 -4.81
N SER A 69 2.20 9.69 -5.14
CA SER A 69 1.79 10.04 -6.50
C SER A 69 2.97 9.98 -7.46
N SER A 70 4.15 10.46 -7.08
CA SER A 70 5.36 10.37 -7.92
C SER A 70 5.77 8.91 -8.16
N ILE A 71 5.74 8.06 -7.13
CA ILE A 71 6.03 6.63 -7.29
C ILE A 71 5.02 5.96 -8.26
N LYS A 72 3.74 6.33 -8.18
CA LYS A 72 2.70 5.76 -9.04
C LYS A 72 2.74 6.32 -10.47
N GLN A 73 2.86 7.63 -10.61
CA GLN A 73 2.67 8.35 -11.88
C GLN A 73 4.00 8.52 -12.63
N SER A 74 5.09 8.84 -11.91
CA SER A 74 6.41 9.07 -12.51
C SER A 74 7.18 7.76 -12.72
N LEU A 75 7.14 6.82 -11.75
CA LEU A 75 7.88 5.56 -11.83
C LEU A 75 7.02 4.37 -12.31
N GLY A 76 5.69 4.51 -12.35
CA GLY A 76 4.78 3.44 -12.78
C GLY A 76 4.71 2.24 -11.81
N MET A 77 5.16 2.40 -10.57
CA MET A 77 5.21 1.30 -9.58
C MET A 77 3.88 1.17 -8.82
N ASN A 78 3.48 -0.06 -8.51
CA ASN A 78 2.21 -0.37 -7.85
C ASN A 78 2.35 -0.80 -6.38
N ILE A 79 3.57 -1.13 -5.93
CA ILE A 79 3.88 -1.55 -4.56
C ILE A 79 4.98 -0.68 -3.98
N ARG A 80 4.92 -0.44 -2.67
CA ARG A 80 6.03 0.13 -1.91
C ARG A 80 6.35 -0.81 -0.76
N LYS A 81 7.61 -1.24 -0.67
CA LYS A 81 8.12 -1.94 0.51
C LYS A 81 8.52 -0.88 1.54
N LEU A 82 7.80 -0.83 2.65
CA LEU A 82 8.12 0.02 3.79
C LEU A 82 8.90 -0.82 4.81
N THR A 83 10.00 -0.27 5.29
CA THR A 83 10.72 -0.83 6.44
C THR A 83 10.19 -0.13 7.69
N TYR A 84 9.74 -0.91 8.68
CA TYR A 84 9.36 -0.40 10.00
C TYR A 84 10.32 -0.97 11.06
N ALA A 85 10.53 -0.24 12.15
CA ALA A 85 11.24 -0.76 13.32
C ALA A 85 10.26 -1.49 14.21
N ILE A 86 10.78 -2.49 14.94
CA ILE A 86 9.98 -3.28 15.85
C ILE A 86 9.44 -2.42 16.99
N GLU A 87 10.18 -1.42 17.49
CA GLU A 87 9.74 -0.56 18.62
C GLU A 87 8.51 0.29 18.30
N MET A 88 8.30 0.69 17.03
CA MET A 88 7.05 1.35 16.61
C MET A 88 5.82 0.43 16.74
N VAL A 89 6.04 -0.88 16.79
CA VAL A 89 5.03 -1.92 16.98
C VAL A 89 5.03 -2.44 18.43
N ASP A 90 6.17 -2.39 19.13
CA ASP A 90 6.36 -2.93 20.48
C ASP A 90 5.87 -1.97 21.58
N ASP A 91 5.99 -0.65 21.40
CA ASP A 91 5.36 0.34 22.30
C ASP A 91 3.81 0.24 22.29
N ASP A 92 3.21 -0.40 21.27
CA ASP A 92 1.78 -0.76 21.25
C ASP A 92 1.48 -1.99 22.14
N LEU A 93 2.48 -2.81 22.43
CA LEU A 93 2.35 -4.06 23.19
C LEU A 93 2.78 -3.93 24.65
N ASP A 94 3.73 -3.06 24.98
CA ASP A 94 4.33 -3.00 26.32
C ASP A 94 3.69 -1.99 27.31
N ASP A 95 2.75 -1.12 26.89
CA ASP A 95 2.07 -0.20 27.85
C ASP A 95 0.60 0.14 27.47
N THR A 96 -0.21 -0.91 27.31
CA THR A 96 -1.63 -0.95 26.93
C THR A 96 -1.88 -1.03 25.41
N PRO A 97 -2.78 -1.93 24.95
CA PRO A 97 -3.05 -2.18 23.53
C PRO A 97 -3.80 -1.06 22.80
N TYR A 98 -3.78 0.16 23.35
CA TYR A 98 -4.54 1.32 22.89
C TYR A 98 -3.70 2.60 22.94
N GLN A 99 -2.52 2.58 22.33
CA GLN A 99 -1.74 3.79 22.08
C GLN A 99 -2.18 4.38 20.72
N THR A 100 -2.29 5.70 20.61
CA THR A 100 -2.50 6.32 19.30
C THR A 100 -1.20 6.22 18.50
N LEU A 101 -1.30 6.15 17.16
CA LEU A 101 -0.12 6.18 16.28
C LEU A 101 0.78 7.41 16.53
N ASP A 102 0.19 8.51 16.99
CA ASP A 102 0.91 9.72 17.38
C ASP A 102 1.71 9.52 18.68
N ALA A 103 1.13 8.84 19.67
CA ALA A 103 1.79 8.50 20.92
C ALA A 103 2.96 7.53 20.72
N THR A 104 2.77 6.49 19.91
CA THR A 104 3.84 5.51 19.60
C THR A 104 4.98 6.17 18.81
N LEU A 105 4.66 7.06 17.86
CA LEU A 105 5.67 7.80 17.11
C LEU A 105 6.52 8.71 18.01
N VAL A 106 5.88 9.41 18.94
CA VAL A 106 6.58 10.31 19.88
C VAL A 106 7.43 9.53 20.88
N ASN A 107 6.95 8.39 21.38
CA ASN A 107 7.67 7.57 22.35
C ASN A 107 8.86 6.83 21.72
N SER A 108 8.67 6.21 20.56
CA SER A 108 9.75 5.54 19.82
C SER A 108 10.90 6.50 19.49
N GLY A 109 10.58 7.71 19.03
CA GLY A 109 11.58 8.75 18.80
C GLY A 109 12.33 9.12 20.08
N ARG A 110 11.65 9.28 21.21
CA ARG A 110 12.24 9.67 22.50
C ARG A 110 13.17 8.60 23.07
N ASN A 111 12.78 7.33 23.03
CA ASN A 111 13.56 6.22 23.58
C ASN A 111 14.87 6.05 22.81
N LYS A 112 14.83 6.14 21.47
CA LYS A 112 16.03 6.11 20.61
C LYS A 112 17.02 7.24 20.89
N TRP A 113 16.55 8.45 21.20
CA TRP A 113 17.44 9.56 21.56
C TRP A 113 18.18 9.30 22.87
N ASN A 114 17.53 8.63 23.83
CA ASN A 114 18.14 8.30 25.12
C ASN A 114 19.13 7.13 25.03
N ASP A 115 18.98 6.24 24.05
CA ASP A 115 19.91 5.12 23.80
C ASP A 115 21.20 5.55 23.08
N CYS A 116 21.23 6.77 22.51
CA CYS A 116 22.39 7.33 21.80
C CYS A 116 23.24 8.29 22.65
N ALA A 117 22.93 8.43 23.94
CA ALA A 117 23.65 9.24 24.93
C ALA A 117 24.44 8.35 25.90
#